data_AF-A0A2K3TJP3-F1
#
_entry.id   AF-A0A2K3TJP3-F1
#
_cell.length_a   1.000
_cell.length_b   1.000
_cell.length_c   1.000
_cell.angle_alpha   90.00
_cell.angle_beta   90.00
_cell.angle_gamma   90.00
#
_symmetry.space_group_name_H-M   'P 1'
#
loop_
_entity.id
_entity.type
_entity.pdbx_description
1 polymer ?
#
loop_
_entity_poly.entity_id
_entity_poly.type
_entity_poly.pdbx_seq_one_letter_code
_entity_poly.pdbx_strand_id
1 'polypeptide(L)'
;DPNNGWETATELVEDTQAIARYGRNVTKMDAFGCTSRGQAHRAGLWLIKTELLETQTVDFSVGAEGLRHVPGDVIEICDDDYAGIS
;
A
#
# COMPACT_ATOMS: atom_id res chain seq x y z
N ASP A 1 -13.16 -4.18 19.54
CA ASP A 1 -14.36 -3.39 19.18
C ASP A 1 -15.10 -3.02 20.47
N PRO A 2 -15.39 -1.73 20.74
CA PRO A 2 -16.19 -1.30 21.90
C PRO A 2 -17.55 -1.99 21.99
N ASN A 3 -18.14 -2.35 20.85
CA ASN A 3 -19.46 -3.00 20.78
C ASN A 3 -19.40 -4.52 21.00
N ASN A 4 -18.20 -5.13 20.97
CA ASN A 4 -17.99 -6.56 21.21
C ASN A 4 -17.15 -6.81 22.47
N GLY A 5 -17.36 -6.02 23.54
CA GLY A 5 -16.68 -6.22 24.82
C GLY A 5 -15.15 -6.15 24.75
N TRP A 6 -14.59 -5.42 23.76
CA TRP A 6 -13.15 -5.34 23.48
C TRP A 6 -12.48 -6.64 23.02
N GLU A 7 -13.26 -7.65 22.64
CA GLU A 7 -12.70 -8.86 22.05
C GLU A 7 -12.09 -8.58 20.66
N THR A 8 -11.14 -9.44 20.28
CA THR A 8 -10.53 -9.45 18.95
C THR A 8 -11.56 -9.85 17.90
N ALA A 9 -11.70 -9.02 16.87
CA ALA A 9 -12.56 -9.28 15.72
C ALA A 9 -11.73 -9.29 14.44
N THR A 10 -12.11 -10.13 13.47
CA THR A 10 -11.45 -10.21 12.16
C THR A 10 -12.35 -9.59 11.09
N GLU A 11 -11.83 -8.62 10.34
CA GLU A 11 -12.49 -8.08 9.15
C GLU A 11 -11.85 -8.67 7.90
N LEU A 12 -12.68 -9.21 7.00
CA LEU A 12 -12.24 -9.64 5.68
C LEU A 12 -12.35 -8.46 4.71
N VAL A 13 -11.27 -8.18 3.99
CA VAL A 13 -11.22 -7.17 2.92
C VAL A 13 -10.65 -7.85 1.68
N GLU A 14 -11.32 -7.68 0.54
CA GLU A 14 -10.95 -8.34 -0.71
C GLU A 14 -11.10 -7.42 -1.92
N ASP A 15 -10.26 -7.64 -2.93
CA ASP A 15 -10.35 -6.98 -4.23
C ASP A 15 -10.66 -8.04 -5.30
N THR A 16 -11.89 -8.03 -5.80
CA THR A 16 -12.38 -9.03 -6.76
C THR A 16 -11.69 -8.94 -8.12
N GLN A 17 -11.24 -7.76 -8.53
CA GLN A 17 -10.52 -7.57 -9.79
C GLN A 17 -9.10 -8.14 -9.68
N ALA A 18 -8.42 -7.85 -8.57
CA ALA A 18 -7.10 -8.41 -8.30
C ALA A 18 -7.16 -9.94 -8.17
N ILE A 19 -8.17 -10.48 -7.49
CA ILE A 19 -8.38 -11.93 -7.38
C ILE A 19 -8.61 -12.57 -8.75
N ALA A 20 -9.41 -11.95 -9.61
CA ALA A 20 -9.65 -12.45 -10.97
C ALA A 20 -8.37 -12.47 -11.82
N ARG A 21 -7.48 -11.48 -11.62
CA ARG A 21 -6.24 -11.33 -12.39
C ARG A 21 -5.09 -12.22 -11.89
N TYR A 22 -4.90 -12.30 -10.58
CA TYR A 22 -3.73 -12.93 -9.96
C TYR A 22 -4.04 -14.21 -9.18
N GLY A 23 -5.31 -14.58 -9.08
CA GLY A 23 -5.77 -15.62 -8.17
C GLY A 23 -5.87 -15.13 -6.72
N ARG A 24 -6.21 -16.05 -5.81
CA ARG A 24 -6.44 -15.72 -4.40
C ARG A 24 -5.12 -15.72 -3.63
N ASN A 25 -4.60 -14.53 -3.34
CA ASN A 25 -3.46 -14.31 -2.46
C ASN A 25 -3.95 -13.79 -1.11
N VAL A 26 -3.69 -14.55 -0.04
CA VAL A 26 -4.24 -14.25 1.30
C VAL A 26 -3.13 -13.79 2.23
N THR A 27 -3.27 -12.58 2.77
CA THR A 27 -2.38 -12.01 3.78
C THR A 27 -3.17 -11.73 5.06
N LYS A 28 -2.56 -11.98 6.21
CA LYS A 28 -3.12 -11.64 7.53
C LYS A 28 -2.38 -10.42 8.07
N MET A 29 -3.11 -9.46 8.64
CA MET A 29 -2.52 -8.29 9.31
C MET A 29 -3.19 -8.09 10.68
N ASP A 30 -2.42 -7.62 11.66
CA ASP A 30 -2.94 -7.21 12.96
C ASP A 30 -3.10 -5.69 13.00
N ALA A 31 -4.35 -5.22 13.12
CA ALA A 31 -4.66 -3.80 13.24
C ALA A 31 -4.58 -3.35 14.71
N PHE A 32 -3.36 -3.13 15.22
CA PHE A 32 -3.15 -2.73 16.62
C PHE A 32 -3.83 -1.39 16.95
N GLY A 33 -4.48 -1.30 18.11
CA GLY A 33 -5.20 -0.10 18.55
C GLY A 33 -6.47 0.21 17.75
N CYS A 34 -6.91 -0.70 16.88
CA CYS A 34 -8.15 -0.53 16.12
C CYS A 34 -9.38 -0.65 17.02
N THR A 35 -10.22 0.40 17.03
CA THR A 35 -11.44 0.44 17.84
C THR A 35 -12.71 0.39 17.00
N SER A 36 -12.61 0.24 15.68
CA SER A 36 -13.78 0.17 14.81
C SER A 36 -13.56 -0.72 13.59
N ARG A 37 -14.59 -1.45 13.18
CA ARG A 37 -14.59 -2.22 11.93
C ARG A 37 -14.18 -1.38 10.71
N GLY A 38 -14.62 -0.12 10.64
CA GLY A 38 -14.27 0.79 9.55
C GLY A 38 -12.78 1.14 9.48
N GLN A 39 -12.08 1.22 10.62
CA GLN A 39 -10.62 1.39 10.64
C GLN A 39 -9.92 0.12 10.12
N ALA A 40 -10.32 -1.07 10.60
CA ALA A 40 -9.77 -2.34 10.13
C ALA A 40 -9.95 -2.50 8.61
N HIS A 41 -11.15 -2.17 8.11
CA HIS A 41 -11.45 -2.22 6.68
C HIS A 41 -10.55 -1.28 5.85
N ARG A 42 -10.37 -0.03 6.29
CA ARG A 42 -9.48 0.91 5.59
C ARG A 42 -8.03 0.48 5.60
N ALA A 43 -7.55 -0.08 6.71
CA ALA A 43 -6.20 -0.61 6.80
C ALA A 43 -6.01 -1.83 5.86
N GLY A 44 -7.01 -2.71 5.74
CA GLY A 44 -6.97 -3.82 4.77
C GLY A 44 -6.98 -3.33 3.32
N LEU A 45 -7.78 -2.30 3.01
CA LEU A 45 -7.76 -1.66 1.69
C LEU A 45 -6.41 -1.00 1.39
N TRP A 46 -5.80 -0.33 2.37
CA TRP A 46 -4.48 0.26 2.22
C TRP A 46 -3.44 -0.81 1.89
N LEU A 47 -3.41 -1.93 2.64
CA LEU A 47 -2.52 -3.06 2.37
C LEU A 47 -2.66 -3.58 0.93
N ILE A 48 -3.89 -3.88 0.49
CA ILE A 48 -4.13 -4.37 -0.87
C ILE A 48 -3.67 -3.34 -1.92
N LYS A 49 -3.98 -2.06 -1.72
CA LYS A 49 -3.62 -1.01 -2.68
C LYS A 49 -2.13 -0.78 -2.77
N THR A 50 -1.42 -0.75 -1.65
CA THR A 50 0.03 -0.61 -1.64
C THR A 50 0.69 -1.80 -2.36
N GLU A 51 0.26 -3.04 -2.09
CA GLU A 51 0.78 -4.21 -2.82
C GLU A 51 0.49 -4.19 -4.33
N LEU A 52 -0.63 -3.59 -4.75
CA LEU A 52 -0.99 -3.50 -6.17
C LEU A 52 -0.29 -2.34 -6.91
N LEU A 53 -0.02 -1.24 -6.20
CA LEU A 53 0.45 0.02 -6.82
C LEU A 53 1.94 0.27 -6.59
N GLU A 54 2.46 -0.04 -5.41
CA GLU A 54 3.85 0.22 -5.00
C GLU A 54 4.75 -0.97 -5.36
N THR A 55 4.67 -1.43 -6.61
CA THR A 55 5.40 -2.62 -7.11
C THR A 55 6.79 -2.28 -7.68
N GLN A 56 7.13 -0.99 -7.73
CA GLN A 56 8.32 -0.49 -8.40
C GLN A 56 9.16 0.34 -7.43
N THR A 57 10.47 0.22 -7.57
CA THR A 57 11.46 1.00 -6.82
C THR A 57 12.52 1.46 -7.81
N VAL A 58 13.01 2.69 -7.65
CA VAL A 58 14.07 3.24 -8.49
C VAL A 58 15.23 3.68 -7.60
N ASP A 59 16.44 3.35 -8.02
CA ASP A 59 17.68 3.86 -7.43
C ASP A 59 18.23 4.95 -8.34
N PHE A 60 18.48 6.13 -7.79
CA PHE A 60 19.01 7.28 -8.53
C PHE A 60 19.99 8.07 -7.66
N SER A 61 20.89 8.82 -8.30
CA SER A 61 21.84 9.69 -7.61
C SER A 61 21.61 11.15 -7.99
N VAL A 62 21.73 12.06 -7.02
CA VAL A 62 21.57 13.50 -7.20
C VAL A 62 22.79 14.25 -6.71
N GLY A 63 23.05 15.42 -7.32
CA GLY A 63 24.06 16.37 -6.82
C GLY A 63 23.54 17.22 -5.65
N ALA A 64 24.16 18.37 -5.40
CA ALA A 64 23.79 19.27 -4.30
C ALA A 64 22.32 19.74 -4.33
N GLU A 65 21.72 19.83 -5.52
CA GLU A 65 20.30 20.18 -5.71
C GLU A 65 19.34 19.21 -5.01
N GLY A 66 19.79 17.98 -4.74
CA GLY A 66 19.03 16.97 -4.00
C GLY A 66 18.79 17.31 -2.52
N LEU A 67 19.56 18.25 -1.96
CA LEU A 67 19.42 18.67 -0.56
C LEU A 67 18.10 19.38 -0.26
N ARG A 68 17.36 19.82 -1.29
CA ARG A 68 16.03 20.41 -1.10
C ARG A 68 14.96 19.38 -0.70
N HIS A 69 15.24 18.09 -0.88
CA HIS A 69 14.28 17.02 -0.69
C HIS A 69 14.45 16.29 0.64
N VAL A 70 13.34 15.84 1.20
CA VAL A 70 13.29 15.07 2.46
C VAL A 70 12.56 13.75 2.27
N PRO A 71 12.82 12.73 3.11
CA PRO A 71 12.05 11.49 3.08
C PRO A 71 10.54 11.77 3.17
N GLY A 72 9.78 11.22 2.22
CA GLY A 72 8.34 11.44 2.09
C GLY A 72 7.94 12.43 0.98
N ASP A 73 8.90 13.15 0.38
CA ASP A 73 8.64 13.95 -0.81
C ASP A 73 8.24 13.07 -2.00
N VAL A 74 7.27 13.55 -2.79
CA VAL A 74 6.86 12.92 -4.06
C VAL A 74 7.64 13.55 -5.20
N ILE A 75 8.29 12.72 -6.01
CA ILE A 75 9.10 13.13 -7.17
C ILE A 75 8.62 12.43 -8.43
N GLU A 76 8.79 13.08 -9.58
CA GLU A 76 8.56 12.51 -10.90
C GLU A 76 9.88 11.94 -11.44
N ILE A 77 9.81 10.76 -12.05
CA ILE A 77 10.93 10.09 -12.70
C ILE A 77 10.63 10.00 -14.18
N CYS A 78 11.48 10.61 -15.01
CA CYS A 78 11.43 10.48 -16.46
C CYS A 78 12.46 9.43 -16.90
N ASP A 79 11.99 8.24 -17.24
CA ASP A 79 12.81 7.12 -17.73
C ASP A 79 12.35 6.73 -19.15
N ASP A 80 13.14 7.10 -20.15
CA ASP A 80 12.83 6.89 -21.56
C ASP A 80 12.95 5.40 -21.99
N ASP A 81 13.83 4.64 -21.33
CA ASP A 81 14.03 3.22 -21.64
C ASP A 81 12.86 2.38 -21.11
N TYR A 82 12.37 2.71 -19.92
CA TYR A 82 11.16 2.09 -19.37
C TYR A 82 9.90 2.42 -20.18
N ALA A 83 9.82 3.63 -20.76
CA ALA A 83 8.71 4.07 -21.58
C ALA A 83 8.66 3.42 -22.99
N GLY A 84 9.71 2.67 -23.39
CA GLY A 84 9.73 1.92 -24.64
C GLY A 84 9.81 2.79 -25.91
N ILE A 85 10.44 3.96 -25.80
CA ILE A 85 10.61 4.95 -26.89
C ILE A 85 11.97 4.86 -27.62
N SER A 86 12.69 3.74 -27.51
CA SER A 86 13.91 3.46 -28.29
C SER A 86 13.63 2.89 -29.69
#